data_AF-A0A1N7JL06-F1
#
_entry.id   AF-A0A1N7JL06-F1
#
_cell.length_a   1.000
_cell.length_b   1.000
_cell.length_c   1.000
_cell.angle_alpha   90.00
_cell.angle_beta   90.00
_cell.angle_gamma   90.00
#
_symmetry.space_group_name_H-M   'P 1'
#
loop_
_entity.id
_entity.type
_entity.pdbx_description
1 polymer ?
#
loop_
_entity_poly.entity_id
_entity_poly.type
_entity_poly.pdbx_seq_one_letter_code
_entity_poly.pdbx_strand_id
1 'polypeptide(L)'
;MQTLLVSAGAAHDGSKLRAAAVALEAQFIAEMLKAAGFSEAREAFGGGAGEAQFASMLNDEYAGAIARRGGFGLSERILQSLMETHHETADF
;
A
#
# COMPACT_ATOMS: atom_id res chain seq x y z
N MET A 1 32.32 -10.33 -17.43
CA MET A 1 31.49 -9.11 -17.30
C MET A 1 29.97 -9.40 -17.26
N GLN A 2 29.53 -10.67 -17.17
CA GLN A 2 28.12 -11.06 -17.34
C GLN A 2 27.35 -11.29 -16.02
N THR A 3 28.07 -11.36 -14.89
CA THR A 3 27.48 -11.59 -13.55
C THR A 3 26.77 -10.35 -12.97
N LEU A 4 27.11 -9.14 -13.42
CA LEU A 4 26.55 -7.88 -12.89
C LEU A 4 25.16 -7.52 -13.44
N LEU A 5 24.78 -8.03 -14.63
CA LEU A 5 23.50 -7.69 -15.26
C LEU A 5 22.30 -8.45 -14.67
N VAL A 6 22.50 -9.69 -14.20
CA VAL A 6 21.44 -10.50 -13.57
C VAL A 6 21.08 -9.97 -12.18
N SER A 7 22.05 -9.46 -11.43
CA SER A 7 21.83 -8.91 -10.08
C SER A 7 20.98 -7.64 -10.08
N ALA A 8 21.05 -6.82 -11.14
CA ALA A 8 20.26 -5.59 -11.24
C ALA A 8 18.76 -5.85 -11.51
N GLY A 9 18.42 -6.92 -12.24
CA GLY A 9 17.03 -7.30 -12.53
C GLY A 9 16.27 -7.76 -11.28
N ALA A 10 16.85 -8.67 -10.50
CA ALA A 10 16.23 -9.18 -9.27
C ALA A 10 16.03 -8.09 -8.19
N ALA A 11 16.96 -7.14 -8.08
CA ALA A 11 16.84 -5.99 -7.18
C ALA A 11 15.71 -5.03 -7.61
N HIS A 12 15.50 -4.87 -8.91
CA HIS A 12 14.43 -4.05 -9.47
C HIS A 12 13.05 -4.70 -9.31
N ASP A 13 12.96 -6.03 -9.42
CA ASP A 13 11.70 -6.74 -9.15
C ASP A 13 11.36 -6.74 -7.66
N GLY A 14 12.36 -6.88 -6.78
CA GLY A 14 12.17 -6.73 -5.34
C GLY A 14 11.68 -5.35 -4.91
N SER A 15 12.14 -4.27 -5.56
CA SER A 15 11.67 -2.91 -5.27
C SER A 15 10.22 -2.69 -5.72
N LYS A 16 9.83 -3.25 -6.87
CA LYS A 16 8.44 -3.25 -7.35
C LYS A 16 7.50 -4.04 -6.45
N LEU A 17 7.91 -5.23 -6.02
CA LEU A 17 7.11 -6.05 -5.09
C LEU A 17 6.93 -5.33 -3.75
N ARG A 18 7.98 -4.68 -3.24
CA ARG A 18 7.88 -3.88 -2.01
C ARG A 18 6.93 -2.69 -2.19
N ALA A 19 7.00 -1.98 -3.32
CA ALA A 19 6.09 -0.88 -3.61
C ALA A 19 4.63 -1.36 -3.70
N ALA A 20 4.38 -2.51 -4.35
CA ALA A 20 3.06 -3.10 -4.44
C ALA A 20 2.52 -3.51 -3.06
N ALA A 21 3.36 -4.10 -2.20
CA ALA A 21 2.98 -4.48 -0.85
C ALA A 21 2.64 -3.27 0.05
N VAL A 22 3.38 -2.16 -0.11
CA VAL A 22 3.08 -0.87 0.55
C VAL A 22 1.78 -0.27 0.05
N ALA A 23 1.54 -0.31 -1.26
CA ALA A 23 0.30 0.16 -1.85
C ALA A 23 -0.92 -0.63 -1.34
N LEU A 24 -0.78 -1.96 -1.22
CA LEU A 24 -1.86 -2.82 -0.73
C LEU A 24 -2.19 -2.54 0.74
N GLU A 25 -1.17 -2.37 1.59
CA GLU A 25 -1.39 -1.97 3.00
C GLU A 25 -2.03 -0.58 3.10
N ALA A 26 -1.62 0.38 2.25
CA ALA A 26 -2.26 1.69 2.20
C ALA A 26 -3.74 1.60 1.85
N GLN A 27 -4.13 0.79 0.87
CA GLN A 27 -5.55 0.59 0.54
C GLN A 27 -6.33 -0.04 1.70
N PHE A 28 -5.74 -1.01 2.39
CA PHE A 28 -6.35 -1.58 3.59
C PHE A 28 -6.58 -0.52 4.67
N ILE A 29 -5.58 0.31 4.97
CA ILE A 29 -5.70 1.39 5.97
C ILE A 29 -6.76 2.40 5.54
N ALA A 30 -6.84 2.78 4.26
CA ALA A 30 -7.84 3.72 3.75
C ALA A 30 -9.26 3.22 4.01
N GLU A 31 -9.53 1.93 3.77
CA GLU A 31 -10.82 1.32 4.07
C GLU A 31 -11.11 1.28 5.59
N MET A 32 -10.09 1.08 6.43
CA MET A 32 -10.26 1.17 7.89
C MET A 32 -10.58 2.60 8.35
N LEU A 33 -9.92 3.62 7.79
CA LEU A 33 -10.20 5.02 8.09
C LEU A 33 -11.64 5.40 7.68
N LYS A 34 -12.06 4.94 6.50
CA LYS A 34 -13.43 5.11 6.01
C LYS A 34 -14.44 4.42 6.93
N ALA A 35 -14.21 3.16 7.30
CA ALA A 35 -15.09 2.41 8.20
C ALA A 35 -15.16 3.01 9.62
N ALA A 36 -14.09 3.67 10.08
CA ALA A 36 -14.03 4.36 11.35
C ALA A 36 -14.71 5.75 11.33
N GLY A 37 -15.24 6.20 10.19
CA GLY A 37 -15.83 7.53 10.05
C GLY A 37 -14.82 8.68 10.20
N PHE A 38 -13.52 8.42 9.98
CA PHE A 38 -12.43 9.35 10.31
C PHE A 38 -12.55 10.73 9.65
N SER A 39 -13.20 10.80 8.48
CA SER A 39 -13.39 12.04 7.71
C SER A 39 -14.86 12.33 7.40
N GLU A 40 -15.78 11.85 8.24
CA GLU A 40 -17.20 12.21 8.12
C GLU A 40 -17.45 13.63 8.64
N ALA A 41 -18.24 14.40 7.88
CA ALA A 41 -18.59 15.77 8.23
C ALA A 41 -19.47 15.81 9.50
N ARG A 42 -19.18 16.73 10.43
CA ARG A 42 -20.05 16.93 11.60
C ARG A 42 -21.37 17.56 11.17
N GLU A 43 -22.48 16.97 11.63
CA GLU A 43 -23.85 17.20 11.15
C GLU A 43 -24.32 18.67 11.07
N ALA A 44 -23.73 19.59 11.85
CA ALA A 44 -24.20 20.97 11.92
C ALA A 44 -23.43 21.98 11.02
N PHE A 45 -22.24 21.64 10.52
CA PHE A 45 -21.35 22.56 9.78
C PHE A 45 -20.45 21.84 8.76
N GLY A 46 -21.02 20.97 7.92
CA GLY A 46 -20.29 20.29 6.84
C GLY A 46 -20.27 21.08 5.52
N GLY A 47 -19.21 20.91 4.74
CA GLY A 47 -19.02 21.39 3.37
C GLY A 47 -19.70 20.54 2.27
N GLY A 48 -20.59 19.63 2.65
CA GLY A 48 -21.46 18.88 1.73
C GLY A 48 -20.73 17.94 0.76
N ALA A 49 -21.29 17.72 -0.43
CA ALA A 49 -20.74 16.78 -1.41
C ALA A 49 -19.31 17.14 -1.90
N GLY A 50 -18.94 18.43 -1.84
CA GLY A 50 -17.58 18.88 -2.14
C GLY A 50 -16.59 18.38 -1.09
N GLU A 51 -16.89 18.58 0.20
CA GLU A 51 -16.08 18.09 1.31
C GLU A 51 -15.90 16.57 1.26
N ALA A 52 -16.95 15.81 0.93
CA ALA A 52 -16.89 14.35 0.85
C ALA A 52 -15.83 13.83 -0.13
N GLN A 53 -15.58 14.54 -1.25
CA GLN A 53 -14.51 14.15 -2.18
C GLN A 53 -13.11 14.56 -1.71
N PHE A 54 -12.99 15.66 -0.94
CA PHE A 54 -11.72 15.98 -0.31
C PHE A 54 -11.40 15.01 0.85
N ALA A 55 -12.43 14.55 1.56
CA ALA A 55 -12.30 13.57 2.64
C ALA A 55 -11.72 12.24 2.16
N SER A 56 -12.18 11.72 1.00
CA SER A 56 -11.63 10.48 0.43
C SER A 56 -10.16 10.64 0.03
N MET A 57 -9.83 11.74 -0.65
CA MET A 57 -8.44 12.05 -1.03
C MET A 57 -7.52 12.19 0.19
N LEU A 58 -7.99 12.85 1.26
CA LEU A 58 -7.23 12.98 2.50
C LEU A 58 -7.03 11.64 3.19
N ASN A 59 -8.06 10.77 3.20
CA ASN A 59 -7.94 9.42 3.74
C ASN A 59 -6.86 8.62 3.01
N ASP A 60 -6.82 8.69 1.68
CA ASP A 60 -5.82 8.01 0.87
C ASP A 60 -4.40 8.50 1.19
N GLU A 61 -4.21 9.82 1.35
CA GLU A 61 -2.92 10.40 1.72
C GLU A 61 -2.46 9.99 3.11
N TYR A 62 -3.36 10.01 4.10
CA TYR A 62 -3.05 9.53 5.44
C TYR A 62 -2.70 8.04 5.42
N ALA A 63 -3.49 7.23 4.74
CA ALA A 63 -3.27 5.80 4.64
C ALA A 63 -1.92 5.47 4.00
N GLY A 64 -1.57 6.17 2.91
CA GLY A 64 -0.26 6.06 2.27
C GLY A 64 0.89 6.48 3.19
N ALA A 65 0.74 7.59 3.94
CA ALA A 65 1.75 8.04 4.88
C ALA A 65 1.95 7.07 6.06
N ILE A 66 0.85 6.48 6.56
CA ILE A 66 0.87 5.47 7.62
C ILE A 66 1.58 4.20 7.12
N ALA A 67 1.18 3.67 5.96
CA ALA A 67 1.80 2.49 5.35
C ALA A 67 3.31 2.67 5.11
N ARG A 68 3.73 3.82 4.53
CA ARG A 68 5.15 4.12 4.30
C ARG A 68 5.99 4.22 5.59
N ARG A 69 5.36 4.54 6.73
CA ARG A 69 6.01 4.54 8.06
C ARG A 69 6.01 3.18 8.75
N GLY A 70 5.49 2.14 8.10
CA GLY A 70 5.43 0.77 8.61
C GLY A 70 4.02 0.27 8.96
N GLY A 71 3.02 1.17 8.97
CA GLY A 71 1.60 0.83 9.10
C GLY A 71 1.28 -0.17 10.20
N PHE A 72 0.59 -1.24 9.82
CA PHE A 72 0.27 -2.40 10.63
C PHE A 72 1.25 -3.57 10.41
N GLY A 73 2.28 -3.37 9.58
CA GLY A 73 3.24 -4.41 9.20
C GLY A 73 2.70 -5.42 8.18
N LEU A 74 1.60 -5.12 7.48
CA LEU A 74 1.05 -5.99 6.46
C LEU A 74 1.94 -6.04 5.21
N SER A 75 2.55 -4.92 4.82
CA SER A 75 3.41 -4.86 3.63
C SER A 75 4.55 -5.87 3.70
N GLU A 76 5.15 -6.07 4.87
CA GLU A 76 6.25 -7.02 5.01
C GLU A 76 5.78 -8.47 4.85
N ARG A 77 4.61 -8.81 5.41
CA ARG A 77 4.00 -10.13 5.26
C ARG A 77 3.60 -10.40 3.80
N ILE A 78 2.99 -9.42 3.14
CA ILE A 78 2.59 -9.50 1.73
C ILE A 78 3.83 -9.68 0.84
N LEU A 79 4.89 -8.90 1.09
CA LEU A 79 6.14 -9.01 0.34
C LEU A 79 6.73 -10.42 0.46
N GLN A 80 6.77 -10.98 1.67
CA GLN A 80 7.27 -12.34 1.89
C GLN A 80 6.45 -13.37 1.09
N SER A 81 5.11 -13.32 1.15
CA SER A 81 4.25 -14.23 0.38
C SER A 81 4.43 -14.09 -1.15
N LEU A 82 4.61 -12.86 -1.65
CA LEU A 82 4.88 -12.62 -3.07
C LEU A 82 6.23 -13.21 -3.48
N MET A 83 7.26 -13.08 -2.63
CA MET A 83 8.59 -13.63 -2.89
C MET A 83 8.62 -15.15 -2.84
N GLU A 84 7.88 -15.78 -1.93
CA GLU A 84 7.71 -17.24 -1.86
C GLU A 84 7.08 -17.80 -3.15
N THR A 85 6.04 -17.15 -3.66
CA THR A 85 5.31 -17.58 -4.87
C THR A 85 6.20 -17.55 -6.13
N HIS A 86 7.16 -16.62 -6.21
CA HIS A 86 8.11 -16.56 -7.33
C HIS A 86 9.17 -17.68 -7.31
N HIS A 87 9.28 -18.47 -6.23
CA HIS A 87 10.26 -19.54 -6.11
C HIS A 87 9.73 -20.92 -6.59
N GLU A 88 8.42 -21.07 -6.80
CA GLU A 88 7.79 -22.37 -7.09
C GLU A 88 7.58 -22.69 -8.59
N THR A 89 8.08 -21.85 -9.51
CA THR A 89 7.86 -22.04 -10.97
C THR A 89 9.12 -22.42 -11.77
N ALA A 90 10.13 -23.04 -11.16
CA ALA A 90 11.38 -23.41 -11.84
C ALA A 90 11.64 -24.93 -11.96
N ASP A 91 10.74 -25.80 -11.48
CA ASP A 91 10.86 -27.25 -11.59
C ASP A 91 9.73 -27.82 -12.48
N PHE A 92 9.86 -27.71 -13.81
CA PHE A 92 9.26 -28.60 -14.81
C PHE A 92 10.06 -28.58 -16.12
#